data_AF-A0A7X8W605-F1
#
_entry.id   AF-A0A7X8W605-F1
#
_cell.length_a   1.000
_cell.length_b   1.000
_cell.length_c   1.000
_cell.angle_alpha   90.00
_cell.angle_beta   90.00
_cell.angle_gamma   90.00
#
_symmetry.space_group_name_H-M   'P 1'
#
loop_
_entity.id
_entity.type
_entity.pdbx_description
1 polymer ?
#
loop_
_entity_poly.entity_id
_entity_poly.type
_entity_poly.pdbx_seq_one_letter_code
_entity_poly.pdbx_strand_id
1 'polypeptide(L)'
;MKDNSRSFRQDYDCYLRCVEDDLAQLINGLDVRVFFTGKETTEEARTATLPEVMAYALMSGGKRVRPVLSLATAASFNPDQALSAAVRRLATAVECIHTYSLIHDDLPCMDDDMLRRGLPSVHALFGEAAAVLAGDALLNLAFELLFEAVALETPEEKRADADLRRKAQSNRLRAARTVAAAAGASGMIRGQWLDMALAERSDTPGFAEVKEMAALKTGCLFTAAILSMGQLLGIAESALVSLEAMAVSLGLIFQLRDDILDVTAEQEELGKTIGKDAAQGKATFVTVEGLEKAEERLRIEQERVRERIAELTAGGFAGEFWLGLLEWLGRREM
;
A
#
# COMPACT_ATOMS: atom_id res chain seq x y z
N MET A 1 20.79 -5.95 24.56
CA MET A 1 19.87 -5.99 23.39
C MET A 1 20.61 -5.40 22.23
N LYS A 2 20.87 -6.16 21.16
CA LYS A 2 21.39 -5.57 19.91
C LYS A 2 20.30 -4.64 19.37
N ASP A 3 20.70 -3.46 18.92
CA ASP A 3 19.80 -2.48 18.33
C ASP A 3 19.27 -3.01 16.99
N ASN A 4 18.15 -3.75 17.04
CA ASN A 4 17.47 -4.30 15.87
C ASN A 4 16.99 -3.21 14.89
N SER A 5 16.93 -1.95 15.32
CA SER A 5 16.48 -0.84 14.48
C SER A 5 17.46 -0.54 13.32
N ARG A 6 18.75 -0.82 13.51
CA ARG A 6 19.77 -0.58 12.49
C ARG A 6 19.71 -1.59 11.34
N SER A 7 19.28 -2.83 11.60
CA SER A 7 19.10 -3.86 10.55
C SER A 7 17.83 -3.60 9.74
N PHE A 8 16.71 -3.34 10.41
CA PHE A 8 15.42 -3.08 9.74
C PHE A 8 15.51 -1.90 8.78
N ARG A 9 16.05 -0.75 9.20
CA ARG A 9 16.16 0.44 8.32
C ARG A 9 17.04 0.16 7.10
N GLN A 10 18.14 -0.57 7.28
CA GLN A 10 19.02 -0.95 6.16
C GLN A 10 18.28 -1.83 5.14
N ASP A 11 17.53 -2.82 5.61
CA ASP A 11 16.73 -3.70 4.75
C ASP A 11 15.61 -2.93 4.05
N TYR A 12 14.89 -2.09 4.81
CA TYR A 12 13.82 -1.22 4.29
C TYR A 12 14.33 -0.31 3.17
N ASP A 13 15.44 0.41 3.42
CA ASP A 13 16.05 1.32 2.44
C ASP A 13 16.56 0.55 1.22
N CYS A 14 17.00 -0.71 1.39
CA CYS A 14 17.40 -1.56 0.27
C CYS A 14 16.23 -1.91 -0.63
N TYR A 15 15.11 -2.36 -0.05
CA TYR A 15 13.89 -2.65 -0.81
C TYR A 15 13.30 -1.38 -1.41
N LEU A 16 13.32 -0.26 -0.69
CA LEU A 16 12.85 1.03 -1.19
C LEU A 16 13.58 1.44 -2.47
N ARG A 17 14.93 1.37 -2.47
CA ARG A 17 15.72 1.63 -3.68
C ARG A 17 15.35 0.70 -4.84
N CYS A 18 15.14 -0.59 -4.57
CA CYS A 18 14.72 -1.53 -5.60
C CYS A 18 13.37 -1.16 -6.22
N VAL A 19 12.42 -0.69 -5.41
CA VAL A 19 11.11 -0.21 -5.86
C VAL A 19 11.26 1.08 -6.68
N GLU A 20 12.06 2.03 -6.22
CA GLU A 20 12.32 3.29 -6.94
C GLU A 20 12.97 3.04 -8.30
N ASP A 21 13.91 2.09 -8.37
CA ASP A 21 14.54 1.66 -9.63
C ASP A 21 13.52 1.03 -10.59
N ASP A 22 12.60 0.19 -10.10
CA ASP A 22 11.53 -0.40 -10.92
C ASP A 22 10.55 0.64 -11.44
N LEU A 23 10.17 1.61 -10.60
CA LEU A 23 9.31 2.72 -11.00
C LEU A 23 9.99 3.61 -12.04
N ALA A 24 11.28 3.89 -11.86
CA ALA A 24 12.06 4.64 -12.84
C ALA A 24 12.14 3.89 -14.19
N GLN A 25 12.35 2.57 -14.16
CA GLN A 25 12.33 1.75 -15.37
C GLN A 25 10.95 1.72 -16.04
N LEU A 26 9.87 1.60 -15.26
CA LEU A 26 8.50 1.67 -15.77
C LEU A 26 8.26 2.98 -16.49
N ILE A 27 8.63 4.10 -15.87
CA ILE A 27 8.46 5.45 -16.43
C ILE A 27 9.32 5.66 -17.67
N ASN A 28 10.57 5.18 -17.68
CA ASN A 28 11.42 5.22 -18.86
C ASN A 28 10.86 4.40 -20.04
N GLY A 29 9.99 3.43 -19.76
CA GLY A 29 9.22 2.70 -20.76
C GLY A 29 8.02 3.49 -21.32
N LEU A 30 7.62 4.59 -20.66
CA LEU A 30 6.61 5.52 -21.13
C LEU A 30 7.26 6.66 -21.93
N ASP A 31 6.54 7.27 -22.89
CA ASP A 31 7.04 8.43 -23.68
C ASP A 31 7.03 9.73 -22.85
N VAL A 32 7.83 9.76 -21.78
CA VAL A 32 8.00 10.90 -20.86
C VAL A 32 9.15 11.77 -21.35
N ARG A 33 8.88 13.05 -21.60
CA ARG A 33 9.86 14.01 -22.14
C ARG A 33 10.24 15.07 -21.13
N VAL A 34 9.29 15.43 -20.26
CA VAL A 34 9.44 16.42 -19.19
C VAL A 34 9.11 15.78 -17.85
N PHE A 35 9.99 16.00 -16.87
CA PHE A 35 9.73 15.62 -15.48
C PHE A 35 9.30 16.85 -14.69
N PHE A 36 8.03 16.86 -14.26
CA PHE A 36 7.48 17.90 -13.41
C PHE A 36 7.93 17.70 -11.95
N THR A 37 8.20 18.80 -11.25
CA THR A 37 8.75 18.82 -9.88
C THR A 37 7.80 19.43 -8.85
N GLY A 38 6.64 19.92 -9.29
CA GLY A 38 5.65 20.59 -8.44
C GLY A 38 5.94 22.09 -8.24
N LYS A 39 6.94 22.63 -8.96
CA LYS A 39 7.30 24.06 -8.94
C LYS A 39 6.83 24.80 -10.19
N GLU A 40 6.31 24.06 -11.17
CA GLU A 40 5.83 24.58 -12.43
C GLU A 40 4.52 25.35 -12.24
N THR A 41 4.29 26.31 -13.11
CA THR A 41 3.01 27.01 -13.20
C THR A 41 1.94 26.11 -13.83
N THR A 42 0.67 26.38 -13.52
CA THR A 42 -0.45 25.67 -14.16
C THR A 42 -0.48 25.86 -15.68
N GLU A 43 0.06 26.97 -16.21
CA GLU A 43 0.15 27.19 -17.66
C GLU A 43 1.21 26.30 -18.31
N GLU A 44 2.36 26.09 -17.66
CA GLU A 44 3.38 25.14 -18.13
C GLU A 44 2.83 23.70 -18.10
N ALA A 45 2.10 23.36 -17.04
CA ALA A 45 1.49 22.05 -16.83
C ALA A 45 0.39 21.70 -17.87
N ARG A 46 -0.25 22.68 -18.52
CA ARG A 46 -1.27 22.43 -19.55
C ARG A 46 -0.74 21.71 -20.80
N THR A 47 0.57 21.74 -21.01
CA THR A 47 1.22 21.06 -22.13
C THR A 47 1.62 19.62 -21.81
N ALA A 48 1.44 19.19 -20.55
CA ALA A 48 1.81 17.86 -20.10
C ALA A 48 1.04 16.78 -20.86
N THR A 49 1.77 15.76 -21.26
CA THR A 49 1.21 14.53 -21.81
C THR A 49 0.77 13.59 -20.67
N LEU A 50 -0.14 12.65 -20.97
CA LEU A 50 -0.60 11.67 -19.98
C LEU A 50 0.56 10.89 -19.30
N PRO A 51 1.58 10.37 -20.04
CA PRO A 51 2.77 9.78 -19.43
C PRO A 51 3.47 10.66 -18.40
N GLU A 52 3.59 11.96 -18.67
CA GLU A 52 4.27 12.91 -17.79
C GLU A 52 3.46 13.17 -16.51
N VAL A 53 2.14 13.23 -16.61
CA VAL A 53 1.24 13.34 -15.45
C VAL A 53 1.30 12.06 -14.59
N MET A 54 1.28 10.88 -15.22
CA MET A 54 1.47 9.60 -14.51
C MET A 54 2.83 9.54 -13.80
N ALA A 55 3.90 9.97 -14.49
CA ALA A 55 5.25 10.01 -13.94
C ALA A 55 5.35 10.97 -12.76
N TYR A 56 4.74 12.17 -12.85
CA TYR A 56 4.67 13.10 -11.73
C TYR A 56 4.04 12.45 -10.50
N ALA A 57 2.86 11.85 -10.66
CA ALA A 57 2.15 11.23 -9.55
C ALA A 57 2.94 10.06 -8.93
N LEU A 58 3.51 9.19 -9.78
CA LEU A 58 4.33 8.07 -9.31
C LEU A 58 5.60 8.53 -8.62
N MET A 59 6.24 9.62 -9.06
CA MET A 59 7.55 10.06 -8.57
C MET A 59 7.50 11.15 -7.48
N SER A 60 6.31 11.61 -7.08
CA SER A 60 6.10 12.63 -6.03
C SER A 60 6.42 12.15 -4.60
N GLY A 61 7.51 11.39 -4.44
CA GLY A 61 7.97 10.84 -3.15
C GLY A 61 7.03 9.79 -2.58
N GLY A 62 7.12 9.53 -1.27
CA GLY A 62 6.29 8.55 -0.56
C GLY A 62 7.13 7.43 0.06
N LYS A 63 6.62 6.83 1.14
CA LYS A 63 7.35 5.80 1.90
C LYS A 63 7.42 4.45 1.17
N ARG A 64 6.62 4.24 0.11
CA ARG A 64 6.51 2.98 -0.66
C ARG A 64 6.33 1.74 0.21
N VAL A 65 5.56 1.87 1.29
CA VAL A 65 5.38 0.81 2.29
C VAL A 65 4.88 -0.47 1.63
N ARG A 66 3.82 -0.40 0.81
CA ARG A 66 3.18 -1.58 0.21
C ARG A 66 4.11 -2.38 -0.72
N PRO A 67 4.79 -1.78 -1.72
CA PRO A 67 5.72 -2.53 -2.56
C PRO A 67 6.96 -3.01 -1.78
N VAL A 68 7.45 -2.27 -0.79
CA VAL A 68 8.52 -2.74 0.11
C VAL A 68 8.09 -4.00 0.86
N LEU A 69 6.85 -4.07 1.34
CA LEU A 69 6.32 -5.26 2.01
C LEU A 69 6.21 -6.45 1.06
N SER A 70 5.92 -6.22 -0.22
CA SER A 70 5.95 -7.29 -1.23
C SER A 70 7.37 -7.87 -1.35
N LEU A 71 8.38 -7.01 -1.56
CA LEU A 71 9.78 -7.46 -1.67
C LEU A 71 10.26 -8.15 -0.38
N ALA A 72 9.95 -7.57 0.77
CA ALA A 72 10.32 -8.13 2.07
C ALA A 72 9.64 -9.48 2.34
N THR A 73 8.38 -9.66 1.94
CA THR A 73 7.69 -10.95 2.07
C THR A 73 8.35 -12.01 1.22
N ALA A 74 8.67 -11.68 -0.04
CA ALA A 74 9.36 -12.59 -0.93
C ALA A 74 10.74 -12.98 -0.37
N ALA A 75 11.50 -12.00 0.11
CA ALA A 75 12.81 -12.22 0.74
C ALA A 75 12.73 -13.07 2.02
N SER A 76 11.70 -12.87 2.85
CA SER A 76 11.56 -13.61 4.10
C SER A 76 11.29 -15.11 3.89
N PHE A 77 10.69 -15.51 2.77
CA PHE A 77 10.48 -16.93 2.44
C PHE A 77 11.56 -17.49 1.50
N ASN A 78 12.06 -16.67 0.57
CA ASN A 78 13.04 -17.11 -0.42
C ASN A 78 13.91 -15.92 -0.89
N PRO A 79 15.05 -15.66 -0.23
CA PRO A 79 15.95 -14.55 -0.59
C PRO A 79 16.39 -14.54 -2.05
N ASP A 80 16.59 -15.73 -2.65
CA ASP A 80 17.05 -15.86 -4.04
C ASP A 80 15.97 -15.43 -5.05
N GLN A 81 14.70 -15.46 -4.66
CA GLN A 81 13.57 -15.05 -5.51
C GLN A 81 12.97 -13.69 -5.13
N ALA A 82 13.53 -13.02 -4.12
CA ALA A 82 13.05 -11.74 -3.58
C ALA A 82 12.89 -10.64 -4.65
N LEU A 83 13.74 -10.68 -5.67
CA LEU A 83 13.78 -9.69 -6.75
C LEU A 83 13.49 -10.32 -8.12
N SER A 84 12.81 -11.48 -8.15
CA SER A 84 12.38 -12.09 -9.40
C SER A 84 11.45 -11.15 -10.18
N ALA A 85 11.44 -11.28 -11.51
CA ALA A 85 10.63 -10.41 -12.37
C ALA A 85 9.14 -10.43 -12.00
N ALA A 86 8.59 -11.58 -11.59
CA ALA A 86 7.19 -11.70 -11.18
C ALA A 86 6.91 -10.96 -9.86
N VAL A 87 7.82 -11.07 -8.87
CA VAL A 87 7.71 -10.32 -7.61
C VAL A 87 7.76 -8.82 -7.87
N ARG A 88 8.73 -8.35 -8.67
CA ARG A 88 8.86 -6.94 -9.04
C ARG A 88 7.61 -6.41 -9.74
N ARG A 89 7.10 -7.11 -10.77
CA ARG A 89 5.87 -6.71 -11.49
C ARG A 89 4.66 -6.59 -10.57
N LEU A 90 4.45 -7.54 -9.66
CA LEU A 90 3.36 -7.47 -8.69
C LEU A 90 3.54 -6.31 -7.69
N ALA A 91 4.77 -6.10 -7.17
CA ALA A 91 5.06 -4.99 -6.27
C ALA A 91 4.83 -3.62 -6.95
N THR A 92 5.31 -3.46 -8.18
CA THR A 92 5.08 -2.26 -8.99
C THR A 92 3.59 -2.06 -9.29
N ALA A 93 2.85 -3.12 -9.59
CA ALA A 93 1.39 -3.05 -9.80
C ALA A 93 0.67 -2.54 -8.54
N VAL A 94 1.06 -3.02 -7.36
CA VAL A 94 0.51 -2.55 -6.08
C VAL A 94 0.78 -1.05 -5.86
N GLU A 95 1.96 -0.55 -6.21
CA GLU A 95 2.27 0.88 -6.09
C GLU A 95 1.52 1.74 -7.13
N CYS A 96 1.29 1.22 -8.33
CA CYS A 96 0.43 1.86 -9.33
C CYS A 96 -1.02 1.94 -8.82
N ILE A 97 -1.52 0.86 -8.22
CA ILE A 97 -2.84 0.79 -7.57
C ILE A 97 -2.94 1.83 -6.44
N HIS A 98 -1.95 1.88 -5.57
CA HIS A 98 -1.91 2.84 -4.48
C HIS A 98 -1.83 4.29 -4.99
N THR A 99 -1.05 4.53 -6.03
CA THR A 99 -0.87 5.89 -6.55
C THR A 99 -2.13 6.39 -7.24
N TYR A 100 -2.80 5.59 -8.08
CA TYR A 100 -4.05 6.04 -8.69
C TYR A 100 -5.09 6.38 -7.63
N SER A 101 -5.17 5.57 -6.56
CA SER A 101 -6.21 5.78 -5.55
C SER A 101 -6.03 7.14 -4.89
N LEU A 102 -4.78 7.56 -4.62
CA LEU A 102 -4.48 8.89 -4.08
C LEU A 102 -4.81 10.02 -5.08
N ILE A 103 -4.53 9.84 -6.38
CA ILE A 103 -4.87 10.84 -7.40
C ILE A 103 -6.37 11.11 -7.41
N HIS A 104 -7.18 10.05 -7.35
CA HIS A 104 -8.63 10.18 -7.34
C HIS A 104 -9.17 10.69 -6.01
N ASP A 105 -8.61 10.22 -4.88
CA ASP A 105 -8.96 10.69 -3.52
C ASP A 105 -8.77 12.21 -3.39
N ASP A 106 -7.73 12.77 -4.03
CA ASP A 106 -7.44 14.20 -4.04
C ASP A 106 -8.44 15.06 -4.84
N LEU A 107 -9.32 14.49 -5.66
CA LEU A 107 -10.21 15.27 -6.53
C LEU A 107 -11.20 16.14 -5.73
N PRO A 108 -11.69 17.27 -6.30
CA PRO A 108 -12.68 18.12 -5.63
C PRO A 108 -13.99 17.43 -5.25
N CYS A 109 -14.35 16.34 -5.94
CA CYS A 109 -15.53 15.54 -5.62
C CYS A 109 -15.28 14.48 -4.53
N MET A 110 -14.07 14.40 -3.98
CA MET A 110 -13.67 13.52 -2.89
C MET A 110 -13.08 14.36 -1.74
N ASP A 111 -11.76 14.31 -1.48
CA ASP A 111 -11.15 15.03 -0.35
C ASP A 111 -10.82 16.51 -0.66
N ASP A 112 -10.84 16.93 -1.94
CA ASP A 112 -10.50 18.29 -2.40
C ASP A 112 -9.11 18.77 -1.88
N ASP A 113 -8.16 17.83 -1.81
CA ASP A 113 -6.82 18.09 -1.26
C ASP A 113 -5.92 18.76 -2.34
N MET A 114 -5.54 20.02 -2.10
CA MET A 114 -4.66 20.78 -3.02
C MET A 114 -3.18 20.35 -2.96
N LEU A 115 -2.79 19.64 -1.90
CA LEU A 115 -1.41 19.20 -1.66
C LEU A 115 -1.34 17.72 -1.30
N ARG A 116 -0.34 17.04 -1.84
CA ARG A 116 -0.01 15.65 -1.52
C ARG A 116 1.50 15.53 -1.33
N ARG A 117 1.93 14.99 -0.18
CA ARG A 117 3.35 14.80 0.18
C ARG A 117 4.19 16.10 0.08
N GLY A 118 3.57 17.24 0.38
CA GLY A 118 4.21 18.56 0.32
C GLY A 118 4.32 19.16 -1.09
N LEU A 119 3.78 18.50 -2.12
CA LEU A 119 3.71 18.98 -3.49
C LEU A 119 2.26 19.24 -3.91
N PRO A 120 1.99 20.04 -4.96
CA PRO A 120 0.65 20.15 -5.54
C PRO A 120 0.05 18.78 -5.87
N SER A 121 -1.23 18.56 -5.55
CA SER A 121 -1.94 17.38 -6.03
C SER A 121 -2.06 17.42 -7.56
N VAL A 122 -2.34 16.26 -8.17
CA VAL A 122 -2.38 16.16 -9.64
C VAL A 122 -3.43 17.09 -10.23
N HIS A 123 -4.62 17.17 -9.61
CA HIS A 123 -5.69 18.03 -10.11
C HIS A 123 -5.33 19.52 -9.92
N ALA A 124 -4.62 19.87 -8.84
CA ALA A 124 -4.20 21.24 -8.58
C ALA A 124 -3.19 21.75 -9.61
N LEU A 125 -2.29 20.87 -10.09
CA LEU A 125 -1.26 21.24 -11.06
C LEU A 125 -1.71 21.09 -12.52
N PHE A 126 -2.34 19.96 -12.86
CA PHE A 126 -2.67 19.58 -14.24
C PHE A 126 -4.16 19.66 -14.58
N GLY A 127 -5.03 19.93 -13.59
CA GLY A 127 -6.47 19.97 -13.74
C GLY A 127 -7.16 18.62 -13.52
N GLU A 128 -8.48 18.67 -13.25
CA GLU A 128 -9.30 17.50 -12.91
C GLU A 128 -9.30 16.42 -14.01
N ALA A 129 -9.43 16.82 -15.28
CA ALA A 129 -9.46 15.87 -16.39
C ALA A 129 -8.15 15.08 -16.51
N ALA A 130 -7.00 15.73 -16.27
CA ALA A 130 -5.71 15.06 -16.26
C ALA A 130 -5.58 14.11 -15.06
N ALA A 131 -6.07 14.51 -13.88
CA ALA A 131 -6.07 13.65 -12.69
C ALA A 131 -6.94 12.40 -12.88
N VAL A 132 -8.17 12.53 -13.40
CA VAL A 132 -9.04 11.39 -13.69
C VAL A 132 -8.35 10.41 -14.64
N LEU A 133 -7.87 10.91 -15.79
CA LEU A 133 -7.24 10.06 -16.82
C LEU A 133 -5.92 9.45 -16.36
N ALA A 134 -5.11 10.16 -15.58
CA ALA A 134 -3.87 9.62 -15.02
C ALA A 134 -4.15 8.50 -14.01
N GLY A 135 -5.17 8.66 -13.17
CA GLY A 135 -5.59 7.59 -12.26
C GLY A 135 -6.10 6.36 -13.03
N ASP A 136 -6.97 6.55 -14.03
CA ASP A 136 -7.47 5.45 -14.88
C ASP A 136 -6.33 4.73 -15.59
N ALA A 137 -5.36 5.47 -16.13
CA ALA A 137 -4.20 4.92 -16.82
C ALA A 137 -3.30 4.12 -15.86
N LEU A 138 -3.04 4.62 -14.65
CA LEU A 138 -2.24 3.88 -13.66
C LEU A 138 -2.93 2.61 -13.18
N LEU A 139 -4.26 2.63 -13.02
CA LEU A 139 -5.02 1.42 -12.70
C LEU A 139 -4.89 0.39 -13.83
N ASN A 140 -5.10 0.78 -15.09
CA ASN A 140 -4.95 -0.13 -16.22
C ASN A 140 -3.51 -0.65 -16.37
N LEU A 141 -2.52 0.22 -16.20
CA LEU A 141 -1.10 -0.17 -16.20
C LEU A 141 -0.81 -1.19 -15.10
N ALA A 142 -1.41 -1.05 -13.91
CA ALA A 142 -1.28 -2.06 -12.87
C ALA A 142 -1.79 -3.43 -13.35
N PHE A 143 -2.94 -3.49 -14.03
CA PHE A 143 -3.46 -4.74 -14.60
C PHE A 143 -2.56 -5.32 -15.70
N GLU A 144 -1.97 -4.48 -16.55
CA GLU A 144 -0.96 -4.92 -17.52
C GLU A 144 0.22 -5.61 -16.81
N LEU A 145 0.75 -4.98 -15.75
CA LEU A 145 1.81 -5.55 -14.92
C LEU A 145 1.39 -6.88 -14.24
N LEU A 146 0.14 -6.99 -13.79
CA LEU A 146 -0.40 -8.25 -13.25
C LEU A 146 -0.43 -9.34 -14.33
N PHE A 147 -0.86 -9.05 -15.54
CA PHE A 147 -0.90 -10.02 -16.64
C PHE A 147 0.49 -10.44 -17.11
N GLU A 148 1.41 -9.48 -17.19
CA GLU A 148 2.82 -9.78 -17.44
C GLU A 148 3.38 -10.70 -16.36
N ALA A 149 3.13 -10.41 -15.08
CA ALA A 149 3.55 -11.25 -13.98
C ALA A 149 3.06 -12.69 -14.15
N VAL A 150 1.81 -12.89 -14.60
CA VAL A 150 1.22 -14.20 -14.90
C VAL A 150 1.88 -14.90 -16.09
N ALA A 151 2.20 -14.15 -17.14
CA ALA A 151 2.78 -14.65 -18.38
C ALA A 151 4.27 -15.00 -18.28
N LEU A 152 4.97 -14.50 -17.25
CA LEU A 152 6.38 -14.80 -17.03
C LEU A 152 6.60 -16.31 -16.84
N GLU A 153 7.66 -16.81 -17.46
CA GLU A 153 8.19 -18.15 -17.23
C GLU A 153 9.69 -18.07 -16.98
N THR A 154 10.14 -18.61 -15.86
CA THR A 154 11.58 -18.66 -15.56
C THR A 154 12.29 -19.68 -16.45
N PRO A 155 13.60 -19.53 -16.70
CA PRO A 155 14.38 -20.54 -17.42
C PRO A 155 14.27 -21.95 -16.80
N GLU A 156 14.11 -22.03 -15.48
CA GLU A 156 13.94 -23.27 -14.72
C GLU A 156 12.55 -23.87 -14.99
N GLU A 157 11.49 -23.06 -14.98
CA GLU A 157 10.11 -23.50 -15.28
C GLU A 157 9.97 -24.00 -16.72
N LYS A 158 10.66 -23.38 -17.66
CA LYS A 158 10.70 -23.83 -19.07
C LYS A 158 11.33 -25.21 -19.22
N ARG A 159 12.25 -25.57 -18.32
CA ARG A 159 12.93 -26.87 -18.28
C ARG A 159 12.21 -27.89 -17.40
N ALA A 160 11.27 -27.47 -16.56
CA ALA A 160 10.50 -28.32 -15.67
C ALA A 160 9.43 -29.13 -16.42
N ASP A 161 8.92 -30.18 -15.77
CA ASP A 161 7.79 -30.95 -16.30
C ASP A 161 6.50 -30.12 -16.35
N ALA A 162 5.51 -30.63 -17.09
CA ALA A 162 4.28 -29.91 -17.34
C ALA A 162 3.43 -29.65 -16.06
N ASP A 163 3.53 -30.51 -15.03
CA ASP A 163 2.78 -30.33 -13.79
C ASP A 163 3.37 -29.21 -12.93
N LEU A 164 4.71 -29.17 -12.78
CA LEU A 164 5.38 -28.10 -12.05
C LEU A 164 5.16 -26.73 -12.71
N ARG A 165 5.24 -26.66 -14.04
CA ARG A 165 4.99 -25.41 -14.79
C ARG A 165 3.54 -24.94 -14.65
N ARG A 166 2.56 -25.86 -14.74
CA ARG A 166 1.14 -25.53 -14.48
C ARG A 166 0.92 -25.02 -13.07
N LYS A 167 1.55 -25.64 -12.07
CA LYS A 167 1.45 -25.19 -10.67
C LYS A 167 2.00 -23.78 -10.49
N ALA A 168 3.18 -23.48 -11.06
CA ALA A 168 3.77 -22.15 -10.99
C ALA A 168 2.90 -21.08 -11.68
N GLN A 169 2.34 -21.39 -12.86
CA GLN A 169 1.39 -20.50 -13.53
C GLN A 169 0.11 -20.27 -12.69
N SER A 170 -0.42 -21.33 -12.07
CA SER A 170 -1.59 -21.22 -11.18
C SER A 170 -1.30 -20.36 -9.96
N ASN A 171 -0.09 -20.43 -9.39
CA ASN A 171 0.35 -19.60 -8.28
C ASN A 171 0.39 -18.11 -8.68
N ARG A 172 0.98 -17.81 -9.85
CA ARG A 172 1.00 -16.44 -10.39
C ARG A 172 -0.41 -15.89 -10.61
N LEU A 173 -1.30 -16.69 -11.20
CA LEU A 173 -2.70 -16.29 -11.43
C LEU A 173 -3.43 -16.02 -10.11
N ARG A 174 -3.23 -16.86 -9.08
CA ARG A 174 -3.80 -16.64 -7.74
C ARG A 174 -3.31 -15.33 -7.13
N ALA A 175 -2.00 -15.07 -7.19
CA ALA A 175 -1.38 -13.84 -6.70
C ALA A 175 -1.95 -12.59 -7.40
N ALA A 176 -1.98 -12.59 -8.73
CA ALA A 176 -2.54 -11.51 -9.53
C ALA A 176 -4.02 -11.26 -9.21
N ARG A 177 -4.82 -12.34 -9.07
CA ARG A 177 -6.23 -12.25 -8.70
C ARG A 177 -6.43 -11.62 -7.32
N THR A 178 -5.59 -11.94 -6.34
CA THR A 178 -5.66 -11.34 -5.00
C THR A 178 -5.41 -9.82 -5.06
N VAL A 179 -4.41 -9.37 -5.82
CA VAL A 179 -4.14 -7.92 -6.01
C VAL A 179 -5.31 -7.24 -6.74
N ALA A 180 -5.78 -7.81 -7.85
CA ALA A 180 -6.90 -7.27 -8.62
C ALA A 180 -8.19 -7.16 -7.78
N ALA A 181 -8.51 -8.18 -6.97
CA ALA A 181 -9.68 -8.17 -6.10
C ALA A 181 -9.59 -7.09 -5.00
N ALA A 182 -8.40 -6.89 -4.44
CA ALA A 182 -8.16 -5.84 -3.45
C ALA A 182 -8.29 -4.43 -4.04
N ALA A 183 -7.95 -4.22 -5.32
CA ALA A 183 -8.15 -2.92 -5.97
C ALA A 183 -9.61 -2.64 -6.35
N GLY A 184 -10.43 -3.68 -6.54
CA GLY A 184 -11.75 -3.56 -7.17
C GLY A 184 -12.92 -3.21 -6.24
N ALA A 185 -14.14 -3.40 -6.77
CA ALA A 185 -15.41 -3.04 -6.13
C ALA A 185 -15.78 -3.86 -4.86
N SER A 186 -14.99 -4.87 -4.50
CA SER A 186 -15.13 -5.60 -3.23
C SER A 186 -13.96 -5.34 -2.27
N GLY A 187 -12.99 -4.51 -2.68
CA GLY A 187 -11.83 -4.12 -1.91
C GLY A 187 -11.78 -2.60 -1.71
N MET A 188 -10.68 -1.98 -2.10
CA MET A 188 -10.33 -0.59 -1.86
C MET A 188 -11.40 0.40 -2.35
N ILE A 189 -11.96 0.20 -3.55
CA ILE A 189 -13.03 1.07 -4.07
C ILE A 189 -14.28 1.00 -3.17
N ARG A 190 -14.63 -0.18 -2.64
CA ARG A 190 -15.72 -0.29 -1.67
C ARG A 190 -15.37 0.42 -0.36
N GLY A 191 -14.13 0.30 0.09
CA GLY A 191 -13.64 1.04 1.26
C GLY A 191 -13.80 2.55 1.09
N GLN A 192 -13.36 3.08 -0.05
CA GLN A 192 -13.52 4.50 -0.38
C GLN A 192 -14.99 4.92 -0.43
N TRP A 193 -15.85 4.11 -1.05
CA TRP A 193 -17.29 4.37 -1.08
C TRP A 193 -17.90 4.41 0.33
N LEU A 194 -17.52 3.48 1.19
CA LEU A 194 -17.97 3.45 2.59
C LEU A 194 -17.48 4.68 3.35
N ASP A 195 -16.23 5.10 3.16
CA ASP A 195 -15.67 6.29 3.82
C ASP A 195 -16.47 7.55 3.50
N MET A 196 -16.74 7.80 2.20
CA MET A 196 -17.58 8.91 1.76
C MET A 196 -19.00 8.81 2.35
N ALA A 197 -19.61 7.62 2.29
CA ALA A 197 -20.96 7.41 2.81
C ALA A 197 -21.04 7.61 4.34
N LEU A 198 -19.97 7.28 5.08
CA LEU A 198 -19.90 7.52 6.52
C LEU A 198 -19.73 9.00 6.84
N ALA A 199 -18.95 9.75 6.05
CA ALA A 199 -18.76 11.19 6.24
C ALA A 199 -20.04 12.01 6.01
N GLU A 200 -20.94 11.55 5.14
CA GLU A 200 -22.22 12.21 4.87
C GLU A 200 -23.33 11.91 5.92
N ARG A 201 -23.08 11.02 6.89
CA ARG A 201 -24.11 10.62 7.87
C ARG A 201 -24.33 11.68 8.94
N SER A 202 -25.59 11.74 9.40
CA SER A 202 -25.99 12.60 10.51
C SER A 202 -25.76 11.98 11.89
N ASP A 203 -25.63 10.65 11.97
CA ASP A 203 -25.42 9.90 13.20
C ASP A 203 -23.99 9.37 13.32
N THR A 204 -23.54 9.10 14.55
CA THR A 204 -22.19 8.59 14.81
C THR A 204 -22.07 7.14 14.32
N PRO A 205 -21.12 6.82 13.41
CA PRO A 205 -20.91 5.45 12.95
C PRO A 205 -20.52 4.49 14.07
N GLY A 206 -20.92 3.23 13.93
CA GLY A 206 -20.51 2.17 14.84
C GLY A 206 -19.10 1.66 14.54
N PHE A 207 -18.47 1.06 15.55
CA PHE A 207 -17.11 0.50 15.43
C PHE A 207 -17.00 -0.53 14.30
N ALA A 208 -18.01 -1.38 14.12
CA ALA A 208 -18.00 -2.41 13.08
C ALA A 208 -17.94 -1.79 11.67
N GLU A 209 -18.60 -0.66 11.45
CA GLU A 209 -18.64 0.05 10.17
C GLU A 209 -17.30 0.70 9.87
N VAL A 210 -16.72 1.41 10.85
CA VAL A 210 -15.38 2.01 10.71
C VAL A 210 -14.32 0.93 10.50
N LYS A 211 -14.41 -0.19 11.22
CA LYS A 211 -13.49 -1.32 11.03
C LYS A 211 -13.60 -1.92 9.63
N GLU A 212 -14.81 -2.09 9.11
CA GLU A 212 -15.04 -2.59 7.75
C GLU A 212 -14.51 -1.62 6.70
N MET A 213 -14.81 -0.33 6.84
CA MET A 213 -14.29 0.73 5.98
C MET A 213 -12.75 0.71 5.97
N ALA A 214 -12.11 0.77 7.14
CA ALA A 214 -10.65 0.75 7.29
C ALA A 214 -10.01 -0.52 6.68
N ALA A 215 -10.62 -1.68 6.93
CA ALA A 215 -10.15 -2.96 6.40
C ALA A 215 -10.19 -2.99 4.87
N LEU A 216 -11.09 -2.24 4.23
CA LEU A 216 -11.22 -2.18 2.79
C LEU A 216 -10.42 -1.03 2.18
N LYS A 217 -10.58 0.20 2.66
CA LYS A 217 -9.92 1.41 2.11
C LYS A 217 -8.41 1.27 2.17
N THR A 218 -7.88 0.82 3.32
CA THR A 218 -6.45 0.74 3.57
C THR A 218 -5.98 -0.72 3.66
N GLY A 219 -6.69 -1.53 4.44
CA GLY A 219 -6.25 -2.87 4.84
C GLY A 219 -6.10 -3.84 3.67
N CYS A 220 -7.06 -3.91 2.75
CA CYS A 220 -7.11 -4.99 1.78
C CYS A 220 -5.95 -4.94 0.76
N LEU A 221 -5.53 -3.75 0.33
CA LEU A 221 -4.37 -3.61 -0.55
C LEU A 221 -3.05 -3.90 0.19
N PHE A 222 -2.99 -3.53 1.48
CA PHE A 222 -1.87 -3.88 2.35
C PHE A 222 -1.76 -5.40 2.53
N THR A 223 -2.89 -6.07 2.78
CA THR A 223 -2.98 -7.54 2.84
C THR A 223 -2.60 -8.18 1.51
N ALA A 224 -3.10 -7.66 0.39
CA ALA A 224 -2.78 -8.18 -0.93
C ALA A 224 -1.29 -8.05 -1.29
N ALA A 225 -0.64 -6.95 -0.90
CA ALA A 225 0.80 -6.73 -1.12
C ALA A 225 1.67 -7.83 -0.48
N ILE A 226 1.23 -8.36 0.67
CA ILE A 226 1.92 -9.42 1.42
C ILE A 226 1.48 -10.80 0.93
N LEU A 227 0.17 -11.07 0.96
CA LEU A 227 -0.39 -12.39 0.69
C LEU A 227 -0.11 -12.87 -0.74
N SER A 228 -0.15 -11.97 -1.73
CA SER A 228 0.14 -12.32 -3.12
C SER A 228 1.56 -12.86 -3.31
N MET A 229 2.52 -12.46 -2.48
CA MET A 229 3.90 -12.95 -2.55
C MET A 229 4.01 -14.40 -2.05
N GLY A 230 3.35 -14.73 -0.94
CA GLY A 230 3.28 -16.11 -0.46
C GLY A 230 2.61 -17.02 -1.49
N GLN A 231 1.54 -16.54 -2.12
CA GLN A 231 0.84 -17.28 -3.19
C GLN A 231 1.73 -17.47 -4.42
N LEU A 232 2.42 -16.40 -4.85
CA LEU A 232 3.36 -16.44 -5.98
C LEU A 232 4.47 -17.47 -5.75
N LEU A 233 5.08 -17.45 -4.57
CA LEU A 233 6.14 -18.39 -4.17
C LEU A 233 5.63 -19.82 -3.93
N GLY A 234 4.32 -20.01 -3.84
CA GLY A 234 3.72 -21.34 -3.64
C GLY A 234 4.04 -21.94 -2.27
N ILE A 235 4.10 -21.10 -1.23
CA ILE A 235 4.34 -21.57 0.15
C ILE A 235 3.19 -22.49 0.63
N ALA A 236 3.40 -23.20 1.73
CA ALA A 236 2.38 -24.09 2.29
C ALA A 236 1.09 -23.33 2.66
N GLU A 237 -0.09 -23.93 2.45
CA GLU A 237 -1.38 -23.29 2.77
C GLU A 237 -1.49 -22.89 4.25
N SER A 238 -0.92 -23.68 5.17
CA SER A 238 -0.87 -23.30 6.59
C SER A 238 -0.07 -22.01 6.82
N ALA A 239 1.03 -21.84 6.09
CA ALA A 239 1.81 -20.59 6.14
C ALA A 239 1.06 -19.43 5.47
N LEU A 240 0.30 -19.67 4.39
CA LEU A 240 -0.57 -18.65 3.79
C LEU A 240 -1.63 -18.14 4.76
N VAL A 241 -2.25 -19.01 5.55
CA VAL A 241 -3.23 -18.62 6.58
C VAL A 241 -2.58 -17.73 7.65
N SER A 242 -1.42 -18.11 8.17
CA SER A 242 -0.70 -17.26 9.14
C SER A 242 -0.21 -15.95 8.52
N LEU A 243 0.24 -15.97 7.27
CA LEU A 243 0.67 -14.79 6.51
C LEU A 243 -0.49 -13.80 6.28
N GLU A 244 -1.66 -14.30 5.89
CA GLU A 244 -2.87 -13.49 5.73
C GLU A 244 -3.29 -12.85 7.05
N ALA A 245 -3.35 -13.63 8.14
CA ALA A 245 -3.69 -13.12 9.46
C ALA A 245 -2.71 -12.03 9.92
N MET A 246 -1.39 -12.24 9.71
CA MET A 246 -0.38 -11.22 10.00
C MET A 246 -0.62 -9.94 9.18
N ALA A 247 -0.88 -10.09 7.88
CA ALA A 247 -1.06 -8.97 6.96
C ALA A 247 -2.33 -8.15 7.25
N VAL A 248 -3.42 -8.81 7.66
CA VAL A 248 -4.66 -8.16 8.10
C VAL A 248 -4.42 -7.34 9.38
N SER A 249 -3.76 -7.91 10.39
CA SER A 249 -3.45 -7.19 11.62
C SER A 249 -2.49 -6.02 11.37
N LEU A 250 -1.49 -6.17 10.50
CA LEU A 250 -0.61 -5.07 10.11
C LEU A 250 -1.36 -3.92 9.41
N GLY A 251 -2.30 -4.24 8.51
CA GLY A 251 -3.14 -3.22 7.87
C GLY A 251 -3.98 -2.45 8.88
N LEU A 252 -4.54 -3.14 9.88
CA LEU A 252 -5.31 -2.51 10.96
C LEU A 252 -4.42 -1.66 11.89
N ILE A 253 -3.22 -2.13 12.23
CA ILE A 253 -2.22 -1.35 12.97
C ILE A 253 -1.88 -0.05 12.24
N PHE A 254 -1.70 -0.12 10.92
CA PHE A 254 -1.39 1.05 10.12
C PHE A 254 -2.49 2.11 10.24
N GLN A 255 -3.76 1.73 10.07
CA GLN A 255 -4.88 2.66 10.21
C GLN A 255 -5.06 3.18 11.64
N LEU A 256 -5.03 2.28 12.65
CA LEU A 256 -5.14 2.68 14.06
C LEU A 256 -4.06 3.69 14.44
N ARG A 257 -2.84 3.52 13.92
CA ARG A 257 -1.74 4.43 14.22
C ARG A 257 -1.94 5.79 13.55
N ASP A 258 -2.36 5.83 12.29
CA ASP A 258 -2.63 7.09 11.60
C ASP A 258 -3.75 7.86 12.34
N ASP A 259 -4.87 7.21 12.68
CA ASP A 259 -5.96 7.81 13.46
C ASP A 259 -5.52 8.34 14.84
N ILE A 260 -4.63 7.61 15.53
CA ILE A 260 -4.08 8.04 16.83
C ILE A 260 -3.15 9.24 16.66
N LEU A 261 -2.26 9.20 15.66
CA LEU A 261 -1.29 10.27 15.39
C LEU A 261 -1.99 11.57 15.03
N ASP A 262 -3.06 11.52 14.24
CA ASP A 262 -3.83 12.69 13.86
C ASP A 262 -4.40 13.42 15.09
N VAL A 263 -4.79 12.68 16.15
CA VAL A 263 -5.29 13.28 17.38
C VAL A 263 -4.17 13.72 18.33
N THR A 264 -3.06 12.99 18.41
CA THR A 264 -1.96 13.29 19.35
C THR A 264 -1.00 14.37 18.87
N ALA A 265 -0.69 14.42 17.57
CA ALA A 265 0.17 15.47 17.00
C ALA A 265 -0.50 16.85 17.13
N GLU A 266 -1.83 16.90 16.98
CA GLU A 266 -2.62 18.12 17.18
C GLU A 266 -2.63 18.59 18.65
N GLN A 267 -2.59 17.68 19.62
CA GLN A 267 -2.48 18.02 21.05
C GLN A 267 -1.14 18.68 21.39
N GLU A 268 -0.06 18.28 20.72
CA GLU A 268 1.27 18.90 20.89
C GLU A 268 1.42 20.20 20.08
N GLU A 269 0.80 20.30 18.89
CA GLU A 269 0.97 21.46 18.02
C GLU A 269 0.05 22.66 18.36
N LEU A 270 -1.20 22.50 18.82
CA LEU A 270 -2.08 23.67 18.96
C LEU A 270 -3.16 23.57 20.06
N GLY A 271 -3.11 24.54 20.98
CA GLY A 271 -4.29 25.07 21.68
C GLY A 271 -5.32 25.76 20.77
N LYS A 272 -5.51 25.35 19.51
CA LYS A 272 -6.61 25.78 18.62
C LYS A 272 -6.95 24.71 17.56
N THR A 273 -8.22 24.30 17.61
CA THR A 273 -9.03 23.58 16.60
C THR A 273 -8.83 22.06 16.56
N ILE A 274 -9.93 21.34 16.82
CA ILE A 274 -10.04 19.88 16.74
C ILE A 274 -9.92 19.45 15.27
N GLY A 275 -8.98 18.55 14.93
CA GLY A 275 -9.01 17.55 13.83
C GLY A 275 -9.24 18.02 12.41
N LYS A 276 -8.29 17.88 11.47
CA LYS A 276 -8.61 17.95 10.01
C LYS A 276 -9.73 16.95 9.66
N ASP A 277 -9.62 15.72 10.17
CA ASP A 277 -10.61 14.65 9.98
C ASP A 277 -11.94 14.96 10.68
N ALA A 278 -11.90 15.52 11.89
CA ALA A 278 -13.11 15.95 12.59
C ALA A 278 -13.80 17.12 11.88
N ALA A 279 -13.02 18.03 11.28
CA ALA A 279 -13.51 19.14 10.47
C ALA A 279 -14.10 18.68 9.13
N GLN A 280 -13.63 17.54 8.60
CA GLN A 280 -14.18 16.86 7.42
C GLN A 280 -15.29 15.85 7.75
N GLY A 281 -15.63 15.65 9.03
CA GLY A 281 -16.67 14.69 9.45
C GLY A 281 -16.27 13.21 9.30
N LYS A 282 -14.97 12.90 9.13
CA LYS A 282 -14.48 11.54 8.92
C LYS A 282 -14.60 10.68 10.18
N ALA A 283 -15.02 9.43 9.97
CA ALA A 283 -15.21 8.45 11.03
C ALA A 283 -13.94 7.61 11.23
N THR A 284 -13.29 7.76 12.38
CA THR A 284 -12.02 7.10 12.72
C THR A 284 -12.20 6.21 13.94
N PHE A 285 -11.23 5.33 14.22
CA PHE A 285 -11.27 4.50 15.43
C PHE A 285 -11.28 5.36 16.70
N VAL A 286 -10.56 6.49 16.69
CA VAL A 286 -10.51 7.40 17.84
C VAL A 286 -11.82 8.16 18.01
N THR A 287 -12.48 8.59 16.93
CA THR A 287 -13.77 9.30 17.05
C THR A 287 -14.91 8.40 17.55
N VAL A 288 -14.87 7.10 17.23
CA VAL A 288 -15.93 6.16 17.64
C VAL A 288 -15.71 5.57 19.04
N GLU A 289 -14.47 5.27 19.42
CA GLU A 289 -14.20 4.54 20.67
C GLU A 289 -13.36 5.31 21.70
N GLY A 290 -12.76 6.43 21.30
CA GLY A 290 -11.83 7.20 22.12
C GLY A 290 -10.39 6.68 22.06
N LEU A 291 -9.45 7.56 22.39
CA LEU A 291 -8.01 7.33 22.28
C LEU A 291 -7.54 6.11 23.07
N GLU A 292 -7.96 5.97 24.33
CA GLU A 292 -7.54 4.87 25.20
C GLU A 292 -7.92 3.49 24.63
N LYS A 293 -9.13 3.35 24.06
CA LYS A 293 -9.56 2.09 23.43
C LYS A 293 -8.83 1.83 22.12
N ALA A 294 -8.59 2.88 21.32
CA ALA A 294 -7.80 2.76 20.09
C ALA A 294 -6.37 2.28 20.39
N GLU A 295 -5.72 2.83 21.41
CA GLU A 295 -4.39 2.40 21.87
C GLU A 295 -4.39 0.95 22.36
N GLU A 296 -5.41 0.53 23.12
CA GLU A 296 -5.52 -0.85 23.58
C GLU A 296 -5.67 -1.82 22.40
N ARG A 297 -6.48 -1.47 21.40
CA ARG A 297 -6.59 -2.26 20.16
C ARG A 297 -5.27 -2.34 19.41
N LEU A 298 -4.54 -1.23 19.31
CA LEU A 298 -3.22 -1.20 18.70
C LEU A 298 -2.29 -2.22 19.38
N ARG A 299 -2.26 -2.28 20.72
CA ARG A 299 -1.47 -3.27 21.47
C ARG A 299 -1.90 -4.72 21.18
N ILE A 300 -3.20 -4.99 21.16
CA ILE A 300 -3.74 -6.32 20.85
C ILE A 300 -3.33 -6.79 19.45
N GLU A 301 -3.46 -5.93 18.45
CA GLU A 301 -3.07 -6.29 17.08
C GLU A 301 -1.56 -6.43 16.94
N GLN A 302 -0.76 -5.62 17.66
CA GLN A 302 0.69 -5.81 17.71
C GLN A 302 1.07 -7.18 18.26
N GLU A 303 0.40 -7.65 19.31
CA GLU A 303 0.67 -8.98 19.87
C GLU A 303 0.31 -10.09 18.89
N ARG A 304 -0.83 -9.98 18.21
CA ARG A 304 -1.21 -10.92 17.14
C ARG A 304 -0.17 -10.99 16.04
N VAL A 305 0.39 -9.86 15.63
CA VAL A 305 1.48 -9.84 14.63
C VAL A 305 2.71 -10.57 15.17
N ARG A 306 3.11 -10.35 16.42
CA ARG A 306 4.26 -11.08 17.02
C ARG A 306 4.04 -12.59 17.05
N GLU A 307 2.85 -13.04 17.43
CA GLU A 307 2.47 -14.46 17.41
C GLU A 307 2.59 -15.05 16.00
N ARG A 308 2.04 -14.38 14.98
CA ARG A 308 2.12 -14.84 13.59
C ARG A 308 3.54 -14.84 13.03
N ILE A 309 4.37 -13.85 13.37
CA ILE A 309 5.79 -13.85 13.02
C ILE A 309 6.49 -15.07 13.63
N ALA A 310 6.24 -15.38 14.90
CA ALA A 310 6.84 -16.53 15.57
C ALA A 310 6.43 -17.87 14.92
N GLU A 311 5.13 -18.03 14.60
CA GLU A 311 4.61 -19.20 13.88
C GLU A 311 5.28 -19.37 12.51
N LEU A 312 5.35 -18.30 11.72
CA LEU A 312 5.99 -18.32 10.40
C LEU A 312 7.49 -18.61 10.51
N THR A 313 8.16 -18.04 11.51
CA THR A 313 9.60 -18.24 11.75
C THR A 313 9.91 -19.70 12.07
N ALA A 314 9.03 -20.39 12.80
CA ALA A 314 9.17 -21.83 13.03
C ALA A 314 9.11 -22.65 11.72
N GLY A 315 8.52 -22.09 10.65
CA GLY A 315 8.49 -22.63 9.30
C GLY A 315 9.60 -22.14 8.36
N GLY A 316 10.60 -21.41 8.87
CA GLY A 316 11.74 -20.92 8.08
C GLY A 316 11.59 -19.51 7.50
N PHE A 317 10.56 -18.76 7.89
CA PHE A 317 10.41 -17.34 7.54
C PHE A 317 11.40 -16.46 8.30
N ALA A 318 12.08 -15.54 7.60
CA ALA A 318 12.95 -14.54 8.25
C ALA A 318 12.10 -13.40 8.85
N GLY A 319 11.91 -13.43 10.18
CA GLY A 319 11.02 -12.54 10.92
C GLY A 319 11.62 -11.20 11.36
N GLU A 320 12.93 -10.99 11.21
CA GLU A 320 13.66 -9.84 11.75
C GLU A 320 13.16 -8.51 11.19
N PHE A 321 12.98 -8.44 9.87
CA PHE A 321 12.40 -7.27 9.19
C PHE A 321 11.02 -6.93 9.74
N TRP A 322 10.19 -7.94 9.99
CA TRP A 322 8.79 -7.76 10.40
C TRP A 322 8.66 -7.30 11.86
N LEU A 323 9.53 -7.79 12.74
CA LEU A 323 9.62 -7.27 14.10
C LEU A 323 10.08 -5.80 14.11
N GLY A 324 11.06 -5.46 13.28
CA GLY A 324 11.51 -4.07 13.11
C GLY A 324 10.43 -3.16 12.53
N LEU A 325 9.67 -3.64 11.53
CA LEU A 325 8.52 -2.93 10.97
C LEU A 325 7.46 -2.67 12.04
N LEU A 326 7.14 -3.68 12.86
CA LEU A 326 6.15 -3.57 13.92
C LEU A 326 6.55 -2.51 14.96
N GLU A 327 7.83 -2.49 15.35
CA GLU A 327 8.37 -1.44 16.23
C GLU A 327 8.31 -0.06 15.57
N TRP A 328 8.66 0.03 14.29
CA TRP A 328 8.64 1.28 13.54
C TRP A 328 7.22 1.86 13.41
N LEU A 329 6.23 1.00 13.12
CA LEU A 329 4.81 1.38 13.11
C LEU A 329 4.33 1.79 14.52
N GLY A 330 4.86 1.18 15.58
CA GLY A 330 4.47 1.48 16.97
C GLY A 330 5.02 2.79 17.54
N ARG A 331 6.17 3.30 17.07
CA ARG A 331 6.86 4.45 17.70
C ARG A 331 6.60 5.82 17.07
N ARG A 332 6.33 5.89 15.76
CA ARG A 332 6.53 7.10 14.90
C ARG A 332 6.59 8.47 15.62
N GLU A 333 7.79 8.84 16.05
CA GLU A 333 8.39 10.13 15.66
C GLU A 333 8.88 9.94 14.21
N MET A 334 8.53 10.87 13.32
CA MET A 334 9.02 10.90 11.94
C MET A 334 10.40 11.55 11.84
#